data_AF-A0A822HAC8-F1
#
_entry.id   AF-A0A822HAC8-F1
#
_cell.length_a   1.000
_cell.length_b   1.000
_cell.length_c   1.000
_cell.angle_alpha   90.00
_cell.angle_beta   90.00
_cell.angle_gamma   90.00
#
_symmetry.space_group_name_H-M   'P 1'
#
loop_
_entity.id
_entity.type
_entity.pdbx_description
1 polymer ?
#
loop_
_entity_poly.entity_id
_entity_poly.type
_entity_poly.pdbx_seq_one_letter_code
_entity_poly.pdbx_strand_id
1 'polypeptide(L)'
;PLTDQANTLGHRLKTLNIHTAIANSHQKLEQWRQDCYRKIDCLFEQKCQELDQLVNETVNQKQEELNRIHSKITELIYAQETTGQDIDLLKSAIRQLETNMNSIEQTYFTINTCPLILDDTFISITKTIEKGLDLSTLSLAYKTIVCPEGSFGSLTGNDRYILIHQHPNLCLFDR
;
A
#
# COMPACT_ATOMS: atom_id res chain seq x y z
N PRO A 1 40.92 -2.35 28.30
CA PRO A 1 39.57 -2.84 28.64
C PRO A 1 38.43 -2.09 27.93
N LEU A 2 38.27 -0.77 28.10
CA LEU A 2 37.20 0.00 27.44
C LEU A 2 37.39 0.10 25.92
N THR A 3 38.63 0.31 25.47
CA THR A 3 38.99 0.28 24.04
C THR A 3 38.71 -1.08 23.41
N ASP A 4 38.96 -2.17 24.14
CA ASP A 4 38.70 -3.53 23.66
C ASP A 4 37.18 -3.80 23.53
N GLN A 5 36.38 -3.27 24.45
CA GLN A 5 34.91 -3.33 24.36
C GLN A 5 34.38 -2.50 23.18
N ALA A 6 34.91 -1.29 22.96
CA ALA A 6 34.55 -0.47 21.80
C ALA A 6 34.93 -1.15 20.48
N ASN A 7 36.11 -1.75 20.41
CA ASN A 7 36.56 -2.54 19.25
C ASN A 7 35.66 -3.76 19.03
N THR A 8 35.28 -4.46 20.09
CA THR A 8 34.35 -5.60 20.01
C THR A 8 32.97 -5.18 19.48
N LEU A 9 32.43 -4.04 19.94
CA LEU A 9 31.19 -3.48 19.39
C LEU A 9 31.34 -3.07 17.92
N GLY A 10 32.49 -2.50 17.53
CA GLY A 10 32.82 -2.19 16.13
C GLY A 10 32.87 -3.44 15.24
N HIS A 11 33.44 -4.54 15.73
CA HIS A 11 33.39 -5.83 15.03
C HIS A 11 31.96 -6.36 14.93
N ARG A 12 31.18 -6.28 16.01
CA ARG A 12 29.76 -6.69 16.00
C ARG A 12 28.94 -5.90 14.99
N LEU A 13 29.16 -4.58 14.88
CA LEU A 13 28.50 -3.71 13.90
C LEU A 13 28.80 -4.16 12.46
N LYS A 14 30.06 -4.52 12.18
CA LYS A 14 30.48 -5.05 10.87
C LYS A 14 29.87 -6.41 10.55
N THR A 15 29.59 -7.22 11.58
CA THR A 15 28.93 -8.53 11.43
C THR A 15 27.40 -8.45 11.48
N LEU A 16 26.82 -7.26 11.73
CA LEU A 16 25.36 -7.13 11.69
C LEU A 16 24.87 -7.52 10.31
N ASN A 17 23.92 -8.44 10.30
CA ASN A 17 23.37 -8.98 9.07
C ASN A 17 22.29 -8.05 8.50
N ILE A 18 22.71 -6.82 8.16
CA ILE A 18 21.87 -5.79 7.54
C ILE A 18 21.29 -6.31 6.22
N HIS A 19 22.07 -7.10 5.48
CA HIS A 19 21.63 -7.74 4.24
C HIS A 19 20.43 -8.66 4.44
N THR A 20 20.40 -9.50 5.48
CA THR A 20 19.21 -10.32 5.79
C THR A 20 18.01 -9.47 6.19
N ALA A 21 18.19 -8.39 6.96
CA ALA A 21 17.08 -7.49 7.31
C ALA A 21 16.47 -6.81 6.07
N ILE A 22 17.32 -6.36 5.14
CA ILE A 22 16.89 -5.79 3.84
C ILE A 22 16.21 -6.87 2.98
N ALA A 23 16.81 -8.06 2.86
CA ALA A 23 16.24 -9.15 2.08
C ALA A 23 14.84 -9.56 2.59
N ASN A 24 14.67 -9.64 3.91
CA ASN A 24 13.36 -9.91 4.52
C ASN A 24 12.34 -8.80 4.20
N SER A 25 12.78 -7.54 4.14
CA SER A 25 11.91 -6.42 3.78
C SER A 25 11.52 -6.47 2.30
N HIS A 26 12.45 -6.80 1.41
CA HIS A 26 12.15 -7.04 -0.01
C HIS A 26 11.16 -8.18 -0.21
N GLN A 27 11.32 -9.28 0.54
CA GLN A 27 10.38 -10.41 0.46
C GLN A 27 8.96 -10.01 0.83
N LYS A 28 8.77 -9.16 1.84
CA LYS A 28 7.45 -8.63 2.21
C LYS A 28 6.83 -7.78 1.10
N LEU A 29 7.63 -6.94 0.44
CA LEU A 29 7.17 -6.13 -0.69
C LEU A 29 6.80 -6.99 -1.90
N GLU A 30 7.58 -8.03 -2.19
CA GLU A 30 7.28 -8.98 -3.26
C GLU A 30 6.00 -9.77 -2.97
N GLN A 31 5.81 -10.20 -1.72
CA GLN A 31 4.56 -10.86 -1.31
C GLN A 31 3.36 -9.91 -1.47
N TRP A 32 3.48 -8.65 -1.03
CA TRP A 32 2.42 -7.65 -1.22
C TRP A 32 2.08 -7.47 -2.70
N ARG A 33 3.10 -7.38 -3.57
CA ARG A 33 2.92 -7.27 -5.02
C ARG A 33 2.14 -8.46 -5.59
N GLN A 34 2.51 -9.68 -5.20
CA GLN A 34 1.83 -10.90 -5.65
C GLN A 34 0.38 -10.96 -5.19
N ASP A 35 0.12 -10.55 -3.95
CA ASP A 35 -1.23 -10.49 -3.41
C ASP A 35 -2.10 -9.44 -4.12
N CYS A 36 -1.53 -8.29 -4.50
CA CYS A 36 -2.21 -7.29 -5.31
C CYS A 36 -2.62 -7.84 -6.68
N TYR A 37 -1.71 -8.49 -7.42
CA TYR A 37 -2.05 -9.09 -8.71
C TYR A 37 -3.16 -10.12 -8.58
N ARG A 38 -3.06 -11.02 -7.60
CA ARG A 38 -4.11 -12.03 -7.36
C ARG A 38 -5.49 -11.41 -7.12
N LYS A 39 -5.56 -10.29 -6.40
CA LYS A 39 -6.82 -9.58 -6.16
C LYS A 39 -7.37 -8.94 -7.43
N ILE A 40 -6.50 -8.37 -8.26
CA ILE A 40 -6.89 -7.78 -9.55
C ILE A 40 -7.44 -8.87 -10.48
N ASP A 41 -6.73 -9.99 -10.59
CA ASP A 41 -7.15 -11.12 -11.43
C ASP A 41 -8.50 -11.69 -10.96
N CYS A 42 -8.66 -11.89 -9.64
CA CYS A 42 -9.91 -12.38 -9.08
C CYS A 42 -11.08 -11.42 -9.36
N LEU A 43 -10.88 -10.11 -9.22
CA LEU A 43 -11.90 -9.12 -9.53
C LEU A 43 -12.26 -9.14 -11.03
N PHE A 44 -11.26 -9.25 -11.90
CA PHE A 44 -11.47 -9.35 -13.33
C PHE A 44 -12.31 -10.58 -13.69
N GLU A 45 -11.94 -11.77 -13.20
CA GLU A 45 -12.68 -13.01 -13.42
C GLU A 45 -14.12 -12.93 -12.92
N GLN A 46 -14.33 -12.34 -11.74
CA GLN A 46 -15.67 -12.11 -11.20
C GLN A 46 -16.51 -11.22 -12.14
N LYS A 47 -15.94 -10.12 -12.66
CA LYS A 47 -16.66 -9.24 -13.58
C LYS A 47 -16.94 -9.88 -14.93
N CYS A 48 -16.08 -10.76 -15.42
CA CYS A 48 -16.38 -11.58 -16.59
C CYS A 48 -17.56 -12.53 -16.33
N GLN A 49 -17.56 -13.22 -15.19
CA GLN A 49 -18.66 -14.12 -14.82
C GLN A 49 -19.98 -13.37 -14.64
N GLU A 50 -19.98 -12.20 -14.01
CA GLU A 50 -21.16 -11.33 -13.89
C GLU A 50 -21.70 -10.93 -15.27
N LEU A 51 -20.82 -10.59 -16.21
CA LEU A 51 -21.21 -10.26 -17.58
C LEU A 51 -21.83 -11.46 -18.30
N ASP A 52 -21.18 -12.63 -18.22
CA ASP A 52 -21.67 -13.86 -18.85
C ASP A 52 -23.05 -14.26 -18.29
N GLN A 53 -23.23 -14.14 -16.96
CA GLN A 53 -24.51 -14.41 -16.32
C GLN A 53 -25.60 -13.45 -16.81
N LEU A 54 -25.31 -12.15 -16.88
CA LEU A 54 -26.27 -11.14 -17.34
C LEU A 54 -26.71 -11.39 -18.80
N VAL A 55 -25.76 -11.74 -19.67
CA VAL A 55 -26.04 -12.12 -21.06
C VAL A 55 -26.94 -13.34 -21.11
N ASN A 56 -26.58 -14.40 -20.38
CA ASN A 56 -27.34 -15.65 -20.37
C ASN A 56 -28.76 -15.47 -19.83
N GLU A 57 -28.94 -14.70 -18.76
CA GLU A 57 -30.27 -14.38 -18.21
C GLU A 57 -31.13 -13.65 -19.24
N THR A 58 -30.56 -12.68 -19.95
CA THR A 58 -31.26 -11.93 -21.00
C THR A 58 -31.67 -12.86 -22.15
N VAL A 59 -30.77 -13.72 -22.62
CA VAL A 59 -31.06 -14.70 -23.69
C VAL A 59 -32.14 -15.68 -23.26
N ASN A 60 -32.06 -16.20 -22.03
CA ASN A 60 -33.07 -17.12 -21.49
C ASN A 60 -34.46 -16.48 -21.41
N GLN A 61 -34.56 -15.22 -20.97
CA GLN A 61 -35.82 -14.48 -20.98
C GLN A 61 -36.40 -14.37 -22.39
N LYS A 62 -35.57 -14.14 -23.41
CA LYS A 62 -36.02 -14.08 -24.81
C LYS A 62 -36.45 -15.44 -25.34
N GLN A 63 -35.79 -16.51 -24.93
CA GLN A 63 -36.22 -17.87 -25.24
C GLN A 63 -37.59 -18.20 -24.61
N GLU A 64 -37.86 -17.74 -23.39
CA GLU A 64 -39.17 -17.91 -22.75
C GLU A 64 -40.28 -17.11 -23.44
N GLU A 65 -40.00 -15.86 -23.85
CA GLU A 65 -40.93 -15.06 -24.67
C GLU A 65 -41.27 -15.77 -25.98
N LEU A 66 -40.26 -16.34 -26.66
CA LEU A 66 -40.45 -17.11 -27.89
C LEU A 66 -41.32 -18.36 -27.65
N ASN A 67 -41.05 -19.11 -26.58
CA ASN A 67 -41.82 -20.29 -26.22
C ASN A 67 -43.29 -19.94 -25.93
N ARG A 68 -43.56 -18.79 -25.29
CA ARG A 68 -44.93 -18.29 -25.07
C ARG A 68 -45.64 -17.97 -26.38
N ILE A 69 -44.95 -17.34 -27.34
CA ILE A 69 -45.48 -17.08 -28.68
C ILE A 69 -45.86 -18.41 -29.35
N HIS A 70 -44.98 -19.42 -29.32
CA HIS A 70 -45.26 -20.74 -29.88
C HIS A 70 -46.46 -21.44 -29.23
N SER A 71 -46.56 -21.41 -27.90
CA SER A 71 -47.73 -21.95 -27.20
C SER A 71 -49.01 -21.26 -27.63
N LYS A 72 -49.00 -19.93 -27.78
CA LYS A 72 -50.17 -19.17 -28.21
C LYS A 72 -50.58 -19.47 -29.65
N ILE A 73 -49.62 -19.61 -30.56
CA ILE A 73 -49.87 -20.05 -31.94
C ILE A 73 -50.55 -21.42 -31.93
N THR A 74 -50.03 -22.35 -31.13
CA THR A 74 -50.56 -23.71 -31.02
C THR A 74 -52.01 -23.70 -30.51
N GLU A 75 -52.32 -22.93 -29.46
CA GLU A 75 -53.69 -22.75 -28.95
C GLU A 75 -54.65 -22.23 -30.03
N LEU A 76 -54.25 -21.21 -30.80
CA LEU A 76 -55.08 -20.62 -31.84
C LEU A 76 -55.35 -21.59 -33.00
N ILE A 77 -54.35 -22.40 -33.38
CA ILE A 77 -54.52 -23.47 -34.39
C ILE A 77 -55.57 -24.48 -33.94
N TYR A 78 -55.53 -24.89 -32.66
CA TYR A 78 -56.50 -25.84 -32.10
C TYR A 78 -57.90 -25.25 -31.89
N ALA A 79 -58.01 -23.96 -31.57
CA ALA A 79 -59.28 -23.31 -31.29
C ALA A 79 -60.18 -23.12 -32.53
N GLN A 80 -59.66 -23.24 -33.75
CA GLN A 80 -60.37 -23.06 -35.04
C GLN A 80 -61.13 -21.73 -35.26
N GLU A 81 -61.13 -20.82 -34.28
CA GLU A 81 -61.69 -19.46 -34.36
C GLU A 81 -60.58 -18.40 -34.17
N THR A 82 -59.60 -18.37 -35.07
CA THR A 82 -58.57 -17.32 -35.04
C THR A 82 -59.11 -16.03 -35.66
N THR A 83 -59.12 -14.92 -34.92
CA THR A 83 -59.52 -13.62 -35.46
C THR A 83 -58.35 -12.92 -36.16
N GLY A 84 -58.63 -11.99 -37.07
CA GLY A 84 -57.58 -11.16 -37.68
C GLY A 84 -56.79 -10.34 -36.64
N GLN A 85 -57.43 -9.94 -35.55
CA GLN A 85 -56.78 -9.22 -34.44
C GLN A 85 -55.76 -10.11 -33.70
N ASP A 86 -56.05 -11.40 -33.49
CA ASP A 86 -55.10 -12.32 -32.86
C ASP A 86 -53.83 -12.49 -33.68
N ILE A 87 -53.97 -12.54 -35.01
CA ILE A 87 -52.85 -12.63 -35.96
C ILE A 87 -52.02 -11.34 -35.92
N ASP A 88 -52.65 -10.18 -35.87
CA ASP A 88 -51.95 -8.89 -35.84
C ASP A 88 -51.20 -8.68 -34.51
N LEU A 89 -51.78 -9.08 -33.37
CA LEU A 89 -51.11 -9.09 -32.07
C LEU A 89 -49.87 -10.01 -32.07
N LEU A 90 -49.99 -11.21 -32.64
CA LEU A 90 -48.87 -12.15 -32.78
C LEU A 90 -47.76 -11.61 -33.67
N LYS A 91 -48.11 -11.02 -34.83
CA LYS A 91 -47.12 -10.37 -35.71
C LYS A 91 -46.40 -9.22 -35.02
N SER A 92 -47.12 -8.42 -34.23
CA SER A 92 -46.52 -7.33 -33.44
C SER A 92 -45.56 -7.88 -32.39
N ALA A 93 -45.94 -8.93 -31.66
CA ALA A 93 -45.09 -9.56 -30.65
C ALA A 93 -43.81 -10.17 -31.25
N ILE A 94 -43.92 -10.84 -32.41
CA ILE A 94 -42.77 -11.38 -33.14
C ILE A 94 -41.81 -10.27 -33.58
N ARG A 95 -42.34 -9.19 -34.19
CA ARG A 95 -41.50 -8.05 -34.62
C ARG A 95 -40.81 -7.35 -33.45
N GLN A 96 -41.49 -7.25 -32.31
CA GLN A 96 -40.92 -6.67 -31.10
C GLN A 96 -39.80 -7.55 -30.55
N LEU A 97 -40.00 -8.88 -30.53
CA LEU A 97 -38.96 -9.83 -30.13
C LEU A 97 -37.75 -9.76 -31.05
N GLU A 98 -37.96 -9.72 -32.37
CA GLU A 98 -36.90 -9.59 -33.38
C GLU A 98 -36.10 -8.29 -33.21
N THR A 99 -36.78 -7.17 -32.98
CA THR A 99 -36.13 -5.88 -32.69
C THR A 99 -35.30 -5.95 -31.40
N ASN A 100 -35.84 -6.58 -30.36
CA ASN A 100 -35.13 -6.77 -29.10
C ASN A 100 -33.90 -7.68 -29.27
N MET A 101 -34.00 -8.77 -30.03
CA MET A 101 -32.88 -9.68 -30.32
C MET A 101 -31.77 -8.97 -31.09
N ASN A 102 -32.12 -8.20 -32.13
CA ASN A 102 -31.16 -7.38 -32.88
C ASN A 102 -30.47 -6.33 -31.98
N SER A 103 -31.17 -5.78 -30.99
CA SER A 103 -30.57 -4.83 -30.04
C SER A 103 -29.60 -5.49 -29.04
N ILE A 104 -29.81 -6.78 -28.72
CA ILE A 104 -28.87 -7.55 -27.90
C ILE A 104 -27.58 -7.80 -28.68
N GLU A 105 -27.68 -8.18 -29.97
CA GLU A 105 -26.53 -8.36 -30.85
C GLU A 105 -25.73 -7.06 -31.07
N GLN A 106 -26.42 -5.91 -31.05
CA GLN A 106 -25.81 -4.60 -31.33
C GLN A 106 -25.30 -3.83 -30.08
N THR A 107 -24.98 -4.53 -29.00
CA THR A 107 -24.29 -4.01 -27.78
C THR A 107 -25.26 -3.48 -26.71
N TYR A 108 -25.70 -4.35 -25.79
CA TYR A 108 -26.57 -3.97 -24.67
C TYR A 108 -25.81 -3.59 -23.38
N PHE A 109 -24.49 -3.79 -23.31
CA PHE A 109 -23.74 -3.64 -22.07
C PHE A 109 -22.73 -2.50 -22.14
N THR A 110 -22.81 -1.61 -21.14
CA THR A 110 -21.83 -0.55 -20.92
C THR A 110 -20.94 -0.94 -19.75
N ILE A 111 -19.65 -1.10 -20.00
CA ILE A 111 -18.66 -1.36 -18.94
C ILE A 111 -18.08 -0.01 -18.51
N ASN A 112 -18.33 0.38 -17.27
CA ASN A 112 -17.75 1.57 -16.66
C ASN A 112 -16.57 1.17 -15.77
N THR A 113 -15.37 1.63 -16.09
CA THR A 113 -14.17 1.36 -15.29
C THR A 113 -13.62 2.64 -14.66
N CYS A 114 -13.26 2.58 -13.39
CA CYS A 114 -12.50 3.63 -12.72
C CYS A 114 -11.01 3.27 -12.71
N PRO A 115 -10.09 4.26 -12.81
CA PRO A 115 -8.67 4.00 -12.74
C PRO A 115 -8.26 3.52 -11.34
N LEU A 116 -7.36 2.53 -11.29
CA LEU A 116 -6.71 2.12 -10.05
C LEU A 116 -5.59 3.11 -9.72
N ILE A 117 -5.78 3.93 -8.69
CA ILE A 117 -4.78 4.89 -8.22
C ILE A 117 -4.04 4.28 -7.03
N LEU A 118 -2.74 4.06 -7.21
CA LEU A 118 -1.82 3.68 -6.13
C LEU A 118 -1.04 4.92 -5.72
N ASP A 119 -1.18 5.33 -4.47
CA ASP A 119 -0.45 6.48 -3.92
C ASP A 119 0.64 6.05 -2.91
N ASP A 120 1.45 7.01 -2.48
CA ASP A 120 2.57 6.77 -1.58
C ASP A 120 2.16 6.33 -0.16
N THR A 121 0.85 6.32 0.16
CA THR A 121 0.36 5.89 1.48
C THR A 121 0.21 4.38 1.60
N PHE A 122 0.20 3.65 0.47
CA PHE A 122 0.02 2.20 0.47
C PHE A 122 1.21 1.43 1.06
N ILE A 123 2.43 1.99 0.94
CA ILE A 123 3.66 1.40 1.49
C ILE A 123 4.43 2.48 2.23
N SER A 124 4.59 2.31 3.55
CA SER A 124 5.47 3.15 4.34
C SER A 124 6.73 2.40 4.76
N ILE A 125 7.89 2.98 4.45
CA ILE A 125 9.18 2.49 4.92
C ILE A 125 9.64 3.46 6.00
N THR A 126 9.49 3.06 7.27
CA THR A 126 9.89 3.87 8.41
C THR A 126 11.06 3.25 9.13
N LYS A 127 11.95 4.11 9.64
CA LYS A 127 13.00 3.71 10.56
C LYS A 127 12.39 3.55 11.94
N THR A 128 12.52 2.36 12.53
CA THR A 128 12.12 2.17 13.93
C THR A 128 13.00 3.06 14.81
N ILE A 129 12.37 3.83 15.71
CA ILE A 129 12.98 4.89 16.55
C ILE A 129 14.36 4.46 17.08
N GLU A 130 15.41 5.13 16.61
CA GLU A 130 16.75 5.01 17.20
C GLU A 130 16.83 5.93 18.42
N LYS A 131 17.00 5.35 19.61
CA LYS A 131 17.59 6.12 20.72
C LYS A 131 19.08 6.22 20.44
N GLY A 132 19.52 7.39 19.96
CA GLY A 132 20.93 7.69 19.81
C GLY A 132 21.68 7.60 21.15
N LEU A 133 22.98 7.34 21.09
CA LEU A 133 23.85 7.41 22.26
C LEU A 133 23.99 8.88 22.70
N ASP A 134 23.49 9.20 23.89
CA ASP A 134 23.66 10.52 24.49
C ASP A 134 24.97 10.57 25.29
N LEU A 135 25.99 11.20 24.69
CA LEU A 135 27.30 11.38 25.31
C LEU A 135 27.38 12.65 26.18
N SER A 136 26.32 13.47 26.25
CA SER A 136 26.31 14.69 27.06
C SER A 136 26.39 14.42 28.57
N THR A 137 26.13 13.18 28.98
CA THR A 137 26.26 12.69 30.35
C THR A 137 27.71 12.34 30.74
N LEU A 138 28.63 12.23 29.76
CA LEU A 138 30.04 11.98 30.04
C LEU A 138 30.71 13.26 30.52
N SER A 139 31.48 13.16 31.60
CA SER A 139 32.34 14.24 32.06
C SER A 139 33.32 14.64 30.97
N LEU A 140 33.48 15.95 30.73
CA LEU A 140 34.51 16.46 29.84
C LEU A 140 35.88 15.92 30.27
N ALA A 141 36.69 15.50 29.30
CA ALA A 141 38.07 15.05 29.53
C ALA A 141 38.98 16.17 30.07
N TYR A 142 38.49 17.40 30.09
CA TYR A 142 39.17 18.58 30.62
C TYR A 142 38.28 19.25 31.65
N LYS A 143 38.91 19.83 32.67
CA LYS A 143 38.23 20.64 33.69
C LYS A 143 38.49 22.11 33.39
N THR A 144 37.42 22.86 33.13
CA THR A 144 37.53 24.32 33.03
C THR A 144 37.61 24.89 34.45
N ILE A 145 38.67 25.66 34.72
CA ILE A 145 38.86 26.32 36.02
C ILE A 145 38.30 27.73 35.90
N VAL A 146 37.21 28.02 36.63
CA VAL A 146 36.67 29.38 36.74
C VAL A 146 37.53 30.15 37.75
N CYS A 147 38.12 31.26 37.32
CA CYS A 147 38.92 32.11 38.18
C CYS A 147 38.02 33.12 38.92
N PRO A 148 38.10 33.22 40.26
CA PRO A 148 37.36 34.22 41.04
C PRO A 148 37.68 35.66 40.61
N GLU A 149 36.78 36.62 40.86
CA GLU A 149 37.07 38.05 40.65
C GLU A 149 38.33 38.48 41.42
N GLY A 150 39.23 39.22 40.76
CA GLY A 150 40.56 39.58 41.30
C GLY A 150 41.65 38.52 41.13
N SER A 151 41.32 37.35 40.55
CA SER A 151 42.30 36.36 40.11
C SER A 151 42.78 36.68 38.69
N PHE A 152 44.02 36.28 38.37
CA PHE A 152 44.59 36.45 37.03
C PHE A 152 44.70 35.09 36.36
N GLY A 153 44.71 35.06 35.03
CA GLY A 153 44.94 33.84 34.26
C GLY A 153 46.32 33.21 34.51
N SER A 154 46.71 32.23 33.70
CA SER A 154 48.04 31.61 33.78
C SER A 154 49.15 32.66 33.84
N LEU A 155 49.87 32.74 34.96
CA LEU A 155 51.01 33.65 35.11
C LEU A 155 52.22 33.11 34.36
N THR A 156 52.45 31.80 34.48
CA THR A 156 53.53 31.08 33.81
C THR A 156 53.20 29.58 33.84
N GLY A 157 53.84 28.82 32.97
CA GLY A 157 53.70 27.37 32.95
C GLY A 157 54.83 26.70 32.18
N ASN A 158 54.94 25.39 32.38
CA ASN A 158 55.76 24.52 31.55
C ASN A 158 54.88 23.41 30.95
N ASP A 159 55.50 22.39 30.40
CA ASP A 159 54.79 21.30 29.71
C ASP A 159 53.87 20.48 30.63
N ARG A 160 54.12 20.50 31.95
CA ARG A 160 53.32 19.76 32.95
C ARG A 160 52.48 20.63 33.85
N TYR A 161 52.93 21.83 34.20
CA TYR A 161 52.31 22.62 35.24
C TYR A 161 51.95 24.02 34.78
N ILE A 162 50.83 24.53 35.27
CA ILE A 162 50.41 25.92 35.13
C ILE A 162 50.34 26.55 36.50
N LEU A 163 50.99 27.70 36.67
CA LEU A 163 50.88 28.53 37.84
C LEU A 163 49.82 29.61 37.61
N ILE A 164 48.79 29.64 38.45
CA ILE A 164 47.65 30.56 38.36
C ILE A 164 47.54 31.32 39.68
N HIS A 165 47.31 32.63 39.61
CA HIS A 165 46.97 33.43 40.78
C HIS A 165 45.48 33.34 41.06
N GLN A 166 45.10 32.72 42.17
CA GLN A 166 43.73 32.63 42.66
C GLN A 166 43.63 33.30 44.03
N HIS A 167 43.27 34.59 44.06
CA HIS A 167 43.34 35.41 45.27
C HIS A 167 42.70 34.71 46.49
N PRO A 168 43.36 34.69 47.67
CA PRO A 168 44.66 35.28 48.00
C PRO A 168 45.87 34.37 47.71
N ASN A 169 45.64 33.22 47.08
CA ASN A 169 46.63 32.14 46.93
C ASN A 169 47.25 32.08 45.54
N LEU A 170 48.38 31.39 45.47
CA LEU A 170 49.03 31.00 44.23
C LEU A 170 48.89 29.48 44.07
N CYS A 171 48.21 29.05 43.01
CA CYS A 171 47.87 27.64 42.79
C CYS A 171 48.69 27.09 41.62
N LEU A 172 49.32 25.92 41.82
CA LEU A 172 49.99 25.16 40.77
C LEU A 172 49.08 24.00 40.34
N PHE A 173 48.68 23.98 39.07
CA PHE A 173 47.83 22.94 38.49
C PHE A 173 48.65 22.02 37.59
N ASP A 174 48.42 20.71 37.71
CA ASP A 174 48.91 19.70 36.76
C ASP A 174 48.00 19.70 35.52
N ARG A 175 48.60 19.68 34.32
CA ARG A 175 47.89 19.77 33.03
C ARG A 175 47.26 18.45 32.61
#